data_AF-A0A4Q5WKG0-F1
#
_entry.id   AF-A0A4Q5WKG0-F1
#
_cell.length_a   1.000
_cell.length_b   1.000
_cell.length_c   1.000
_cell.angle_alpha   90.00
_cell.angle_beta   90.00
_cell.angle_gamma   90.00
#
_symmetry.space_group_name_H-M   'P 1'
#
loop_
_entity.id
_entity.type
_entity.pdbx_description
1 polymer ?
#
loop_
_entity_poly.entity_id
_entity_poly.type
_entity_poly.pdbx_seq_one_letter_code
_entity_poly.pdbx_strand_id
1 'polypeptide(L)' 'NVEYYTAILLEALGIPRGLFTCLFGCGRVTGWIAHAREQLSTGRLVRPASTYVGPMPADSVAA' A
#
# COMPACT_ATOMS: atom_id res chain seq x y z
N ASN A 1 13.40 -12.29 -0.41
CA ASN A 1 12.23 -11.96 -1.24
C ASN A 1 12.70 -11.65 -2.66
N VAL A 2 11.81 -11.59 -3.65
CA VAL A 2 12.07 -11.41 -5.09
C VAL A 2 12.90 -10.17 -5.40
N GLU A 3 12.81 -9.14 -4.56
CA GLU A 3 13.48 -7.85 -4.74
C GLU A 3 15.00 -7.97 -4.72
N TYR A 4 15.57 -8.94 -3.99
CA TYR A 4 17.02 -9.10 -3.87
C TYR A 4 17.68 -9.38 -5.22
N TYR A 5 17.20 -10.40 -5.94
CA TYR A 5 17.73 -10.74 -7.27
C TYR A 5 17.21 -9.80 -8.36
N THR A 6 16.02 -9.22 -8.19
CA THR A 6 15.49 -8.24 -9.15
C THR A 6 16.36 -6.99 -9.19
N ALA A 7 16.85 -6.49 -8.04
CA ALA A 7 17.76 -5.35 -8.01
C ALA A 7 19.05 -5.63 -8.80
N ILE A 8 19.68 -6.79 -8.59
CA ILE A 8 20.89 -7.20 -9.33
C ILE A 8 20.62 -7.28 -10.83
N LEU A 9 19.49 -7.86 -11.25
CA LEU A 9 19.09 -7.93 -12.65
C LEU A 9 18.90 -6.53 -13.27
N LEU A 10 18.19 -5.63 -12.60
CA LEU A 10 17.94 -4.28 -13.11
C LEU A 10 19.22 -3.45 -13.20
N GLU A 11 20.16 -3.64 -12.27
CA GLU A 11 21.50 -3.05 -12.35
C GLU A 11 22.28 -3.60 -13.56
N ALA A 12 22.26 -4.91 -13.77
CA ALA A 12 22.90 -5.55 -14.92
C ALA A 12 22.32 -5.08 -16.27
N LEU A 13 21.04 -4.69 -16.29
CA LEU A 13 20.36 -4.09 -17.45
C LEU A 13 20.62 -2.58 -17.60
N GLY A 14 21.42 -1.97 -16.73
CA GLY A 14 21.75 -0.54 -16.79
C GLY A 14 20.59 0.39 -16.42
N ILE A 15 19.56 -0.12 -15.75
CA ILE A 15 18.43 0.71 -15.32
C ILE A 15 18.90 1.60 -14.15
N PRO A 16 18.64 2.91 -14.19
CA PRO A 16 18.92 3.78 -13.05
C PRO A 16 18.18 3.31 -11.79
N ARG A 17 18.88 3.18 -10.65
CA ARG A 17 18.29 2.71 -9.38
C ARG A 17 17.04 3.50 -8.95
N GLY A 18 16.98 4.79 -9.27
CA GLY A 18 15.81 5.65 -9.01
C GLY A 18 14.54 5.22 -9.75
N LEU A 19 14.65 4.37 -10.78
CA LEU A 19 13.51 3.86 -11.56
C LEU A 19 13.04 2.46 -11.15
N PHE A 20 13.71 1.79 -10.20
CA PHE A 20 13.37 0.40 -9.84
C PHE A 20 11.94 0.28 -9.33
N THR A 21 11.52 1.20 -8.46
CA THR A 21 10.15 1.26 -7.93
C THR A 21 9.12 1.52 -9.04
N CYS A 22 9.44 2.38 -10.01
CA CYS A 22 8.56 2.65 -11.14
C CYS A 22 8.36 1.39 -12.00
N LEU A 23 9.44 0.68 -12.30
CA LEU A 23 9.40 -0.55 -13.09
C LEU A 23 8.62 -1.66 -12.38
N PHE A 24 8.80 -1.78 -11.06
CA PHE A 24 7.97 -2.64 -10.22
C PHE A 24 6.49 -2.26 -10.34
N GLY A 25 6.16 -0.97 -10.23
CA GLY A 25 4.80 -0.46 -10.41
C GLY A 25 4.20 -0.84 -11.77
N CYS A 26 4.97 -0.72 -12.86
CA CYS A 26 4.55 -1.16 -14.20
C CYS A 26 4.20 -2.66 -14.23
N GLY A 27 5.00 -3.51 -13.57
CA GLY A 27 4.71 -4.95 -13.47
C GLY A 27 3.51 -5.27 -12.57
N ARG A 28 3.20 -4.42 -11.58
CA ARG A 28 2.12 -4.66 -10.61
C ARG A 28 0.77 -4.10 -11.01
N VAL A 29 0.71 -3.12 -11.90
CA VAL A 29 -0.53 -2.41 -12.26
C VAL A 29 -1.64 -3.34 -12.72
N THR A 30 -1.32 -4.41 -13.46
CA THR A 30 -2.30 -5.39 -13.93
C THR A 30 -2.96 -6.13 -12.76
N GLY A 31 -2.17 -6.56 -11.77
CA GLY A 31 -2.66 -7.19 -10.56
C GLY A 31 -3.47 -6.24 -9.69
N TRP A 32 -3.04 -4.99 -9.55
CA TRP A 32 -3.82 -3.98 -8.82
C TRP A 32 -5.18 -3.74 -9.44
N ILE A 33 -5.25 -3.60 -10.77
CA ILE A 33 -6.51 -3.43 -11.49
C ILE A 33 -7.39 -4.68 -11.34
N ALA A 34 -6.82 -5.88 -11.46
CA ALA A 34 -7.56 -7.12 -11.30
C ALA A 34 -8.22 -7.21 -9.91
N HIS A 35 -7.44 -7.00 -8.84
CA HIS A 35 -7.97 -7.03 -7.48
C HIS A 35 -8.93 -5.88 -7.18
N ALA A 36 -8.71 -4.68 -7.73
CA ALA A 36 -9.66 -3.58 -7.60
C ALA A 36 -11.02 -3.95 -8.19
N ARG A 37 -11.04 -4.58 -9.38
CA ARG A 37 -12.28 -5.06 -10.00
C ARG A 37 -12.94 -6.17 -9.20
N GLU A 38 -12.16 -7.11 -8.69
CA GLU A 38 -12.64 -8.17 -7.80
C GLU A 38 -13.30 -7.57 -6.54
N GLN A 39 -12.66 -6.60 -5.89
CA GLN A 39 -13.23 -5.92 -4.72
C GLN A 39 -14.51 -5.16 -5.06
N LEU A 40 -14.55 -4.46 -6.21
CA LEU A 40 -15.76 -3.75 -6.65
C LEU A 40 -16.96 -4.69 -6.83
N SER A 41 -16.72 -5.94 -7.26
CA SER A 41 -17.78 -6.95 -7.42
C SER A 41 -18.46 -7.35 -6.09
N THR A 42 -17.78 -7.13 -4.96
CA THR A 42 -18.33 -7.46 -3.63
C THR A 42 -19.36 -6.44 -3.13
N GLY A 43 -19.33 -5.21 -3.66
CA GLY A 43 -20.16 -4.10 -3.19
C GLY A 43 -19.90 -3.68 -1.73
N ARG A 44 -18.80 -4.12 -1.10
CA ARG A 44 -18.48 -3.84 0.31
C ARG A 44 -17.36 -2.81 0.44
N LEU A 45 -17.61 -1.79 1.27
CA LEU A 45 -16.62 -0.83 1.71
C LEU A 45 -15.69 -1.46 2.76
N VAL A 46 -14.37 -1.32 2.57
CA VAL A 46 -13.38 -1.64 3.60
C VAL A 46 -13.36 -0.50 4.63
N ARG A 47 -13.94 -0.74 5.81
CA ARG A 47 -14.05 0.25 6.90
C ARG A 47 -13.44 -0.31 8.20
N PRO A 48 -12.11 -0.22 8.38
CA PRO A 48 -11.49 -0.65 9.62
C PRO A 48 -11.89 0.26 10.78
N ALA A 49 -11.93 -0.30 11.99
CA ALA A 49 -12.09 0.44 13.24
C ALA A 49 -10.77 0.38 14.02
N SER A 50 -10.51 1.43 14.80
CA SER A 50 -9.36 1.48 15.71
C SER A 50 -9.86 1.56 17.15
N THR A 51 -9.12 0.93 18.06
CA THR A 51 -9.37 1.07 19.49
C THR A 51 -8.60 2.27 20.00
N TYR A 52 -9.29 3.24 20.59
CA TYR A 52 -8.64 4.38 21.24
C TYR A 52 -8.09 3.95 22.59
N VAL A 53 -6.80 4.20 22.82
CA VAL A 53 -6.08 3.88 24.07
C VAL A 53 -5.44 5.11 24.72
N GLY A 54 -5.82 6.31 24.26
CA GLY A 54 -5.36 7.56 24.82
C GLY A 54 -6.17 8.00 26.05
N PRO A 55 -5.74 9.07 26.73
CA PRO A 55 -6.49 9.64 27.83
C PRO A 55 -7.80 10.26 27.35
N MET A 56 -8.89 10.04 28.09
CA MET A 56 -10.15 10.74 27.82
C MET A 56 -10.00 12.23 28.16
N PRO A 57 -10.69 13.14 27.44
CA PRO A 57 -10.77 14.54 27.83
C PRO A 57 -11.26 14.65 29.27
N ALA A 58 -10.65 15.55 30.06
CA ALA A 58 -11.22 15.90 31.35
C ALA A 58 -12.60 16.52 31.13
N ASP A 59 -13.58 16.13 31.95
CA ASP A 59 -14.93 16.72 31.91
C ASP A 59 -14.80 18.25 31.96
N SER A 60 -15.43 18.94 31.01
CA SER A 60 -15.55 20.39 31.09
C SER A 60 -16.37 20.71 32.34
N VAL A 61 -15.70 21.17 33.39
CA VAL A 61 -16.36 21.68 34.60
C VAL A 61 -17.37 22.73 34.15
N ALA A 62 -18.66 22.46 34.38
CA ALA A 62 -19.73 23.39 34.10
C ALA A 62 -19.50 24.68 34.90
N ALA A 63 -19.53 25.81 34.19
CA ALA A 63 -19.48 27.15 34.78
C ALA A 63 -20.82 27.51 35.46
#